data_AF-A0AAV4D6Q9-F1
#
_entry.id   AF-A0AAV4D6Q9-F1
#
_cell.length_a   1.000
_cell.length_b   1.000
_cell.length_c   1.000
_cell.angle_alpha   90.00
_cell.angle_beta   90.00
_cell.angle_gamma   90.00
#
_symmetry.space_group_name_H-M   'P 1'
#
loop_
_entity.id
_entity.type
_entity.pdbx_description
1 polymer ?
#
loop_
_entity_poly.entity_id
_entity_poly.type
_entity_poly.pdbx_seq_one_letter_code
_entity_poly.pdbx_strand_id
1 'polypeptide(L)'
;MDHGKCAEYWEGFEDHQMCAEFSDTPGSCPGDSGGPLSCIAPGRPFFITGIVSEGDSTCLRRGKPDFYVNVAYFKDWILKTIKDEVGSLPPPLDGSL
;
A
#
# COMPACT_ATOMS: atom_id res chain seq x y z
N MET A 1 -1.68 -0.49 12.35
CA MET A 1 -2.52 -1.28 13.27
C MET A 1 -1.97 -2.71 13.31
N ASP A 2 -2.22 -3.46 14.38
CA ASP A 2 -1.83 -4.89 14.44
C ASP A 2 -2.68 -5.72 13.45
N HIS A 3 -2.06 -6.73 12.80
CA HIS A 3 -2.72 -7.55 11.77
C HIS A 3 -3.89 -8.36 12.33
N GLY A 4 -3.73 -8.95 13.52
CA GLY A 4 -4.80 -9.69 14.19
C GLY A 4 -6.01 -8.80 14.50
N LYS A 5 -5.76 -7.55 14.91
CA LYS A 5 -6.82 -6.57 15.11
C LYS A 5 -7.54 -6.20 13.81
N CYS A 6 -6.84 -6.14 12.67
CA CYS A 6 -7.47 -5.89 11.37
C CYS A 6 -8.43 -7.02 10.96
N ALA A 7 -8.07 -8.27 11.28
CA ALA A 7 -8.87 -9.46 10.94
C ALA A 7 -10.23 -9.51 11.65
N GLU A 8 -10.41 -8.76 12.73
CA GLU A 8 -11.72 -8.62 13.40
C GLU A 8 -12.73 -7.79 12.57
N TYR A 9 -12.25 -6.95 11.64
CA TYR A 9 -13.08 -6.04 10.84
C TYR A 9 -13.40 -6.54 9.43
N TRP A 10 -12.61 -7.48 8.92
CA TRP A 10 -12.66 -7.94 7.54
C TRP A 10 -12.65 -9.47 7.50
N GLU A 11 -13.67 -10.07 6.88
CA GLU A 11 -13.73 -11.51 6.66
C GLU A 11 -12.69 -11.91 5.61
N GLY A 12 -11.98 -13.02 5.85
CA GLY A 12 -10.94 -13.50 4.93
C GLY A 12 -9.68 -12.63 4.92
N PHE A 13 -9.35 -11.99 6.06
CA PHE A 13 -8.16 -11.16 6.16
C PHE A 13 -6.87 -11.99 6.15
N GLU A 14 -5.96 -11.70 5.22
CA GLU A 14 -4.75 -12.48 4.91
C GLU A 14 -3.46 -11.67 5.09
N ASP A 15 -2.30 -12.33 5.10
CA ASP A 15 -0.98 -11.71 5.30
C ASP A 15 -0.59 -10.69 4.22
N HIS A 16 -1.15 -10.83 3.02
CA HIS A 16 -0.95 -9.92 1.90
C HIS A 16 -1.73 -8.60 2.05
N GLN A 17 -2.44 -8.43 3.15
CA GLN A 17 -3.33 -7.32 3.44
C GLN A 17 -2.89 -6.63 4.73
N MET A 18 -3.21 -5.34 4.86
CA MET A 18 -2.95 -4.55 6.05
C MET A 18 -4.07 -3.52 6.24
N CYS A 19 -4.19 -2.98 7.45
CA CYS A 19 -5.16 -1.93 7.72
C CYS A 19 -4.55 -0.74 8.46
N ALA A 20 -5.12 0.44 8.21
CA ALA A 20 -4.78 1.67 8.91
C ALA A 20 -6.05 2.36 9.38
N GLU A 21 -6.01 2.91 10.59
CA GLU A 21 -7.09 3.72 11.14
C GLU A 21 -6.58 5.15 11.26
N PHE A 22 -7.47 6.10 10.97
CA PHE A 22 -7.19 7.53 11.10
C PHE A 22 -8.00 8.07 12.28
N SER A 23 -7.34 8.77 13.21
CA SER A 23 -8.01 9.36 14.38
C SER A 23 -8.64 10.70 14.05
N ASP A 24 -7.85 11.59 13.45
CA ASP A 24 -8.15 13.02 13.32
C ASP A 24 -8.19 13.51 11.87
N THR A 25 -7.90 12.64 10.91
CA THR A 25 -7.95 12.93 9.48
C THR A 25 -8.93 12.00 8.78
N PRO A 26 -9.53 12.42 7.65
CA PRO A 26 -10.22 11.49 6.77
C PRO A 26 -9.27 10.37 6.34
N GLY A 27 -9.81 9.17 6.21
CA GLY A 27 -9.11 8.03 5.64
C GLY A 27 -9.17 8.02 4.12
N SER A 28 -9.10 6.83 3.52
CA SER A 28 -9.22 6.63 2.09
C SER A 28 -10.66 6.89 1.62
N CYS A 29 -10.82 7.75 0.61
CA CYS A 29 -12.11 8.11 0.04
C CYS A 29 -12.41 7.34 -1.25
N PRO A 30 -13.69 7.27 -1.67
CA PRO A 30 -14.04 6.75 -2.98
C PRO A 30 -13.25 7.47 -4.10
N GLY A 31 -12.58 6.69 -4.94
CA GLY A 31 -11.72 7.20 -6.00
C GLY A 31 -10.21 7.14 -5.69
N ASP A 32 -9.82 6.91 -4.43
CA ASP A 32 -8.42 6.75 -4.06
C ASP A 32 -7.87 5.34 -4.31
N SER A 33 -8.72 4.38 -4.71
CA SER A 33 -8.33 2.99 -4.98
C SER A 33 -7.14 2.92 -5.96
N GLY A 34 -6.11 2.15 -5.59
CA GLY A 34 -4.84 2.07 -6.31
C GLY A 34 -3.82 3.14 -5.91
N GLY A 35 -4.21 4.14 -5.11
CA GLY A 35 -3.33 5.18 -4.58
C GLY A 35 -2.38 4.67 -3.49
N PRO A 36 -1.29 5.40 -3.20
CA PRO A 36 -0.29 4.99 -2.21
C PRO A 36 -0.70 5.36 -0.78
N LEU A 37 -0.56 4.41 0.15
CA LEU A 37 -0.45 4.70 1.58
C LEU A 37 1.03 4.94 1.91
N SER A 38 1.37 6.18 2.23
CA SER A 38 2.73 6.58 2.62
C SER A 38 2.91 6.63 4.13
N CYS A 39 4.13 6.34 4.58
CA CYS A 39 4.53 6.42 5.99
C CYS A 39 5.87 7.13 6.11
N ILE A 40 6.12 7.68 7.30
CA ILE A 40 7.39 8.29 7.69
C ILE A 40 7.94 7.57 8.92
N ALA A 41 9.25 7.34 8.93
CA ALA A 41 9.96 6.80 10.09
C ALA A 41 11.12 7.73 10.46
N PRO A 42 11.51 7.82 11.74
CA PRO A 42 12.61 8.68 12.17
C PRO A 42 13.88 8.42 11.36
N GLY A 43 14.44 9.48 10.77
CA GLY A 43 15.65 9.41 9.95
C GLY A 43 15.48 8.73 8.58
N ARG A 44 14.25 8.50 8.11
CA ARG A 44 13.97 7.92 6.78
C ARG A 44 13.13 8.86 5.92
N PRO A 45 13.33 8.86 4.59
CA PRO A 45 12.38 9.46 3.65
C PRO A 45 10.99 8.83 3.77
N PHE A 46 9.98 9.50 3.22
CA PHE A 46 8.67 8.89 3.01
C PHE A 46 8.80 7.61 2.18
N PHE A 47 8.05 6.58 2.56
CA PHE A 47 8.00 5.31 1.85
C PHE A 47 6.56 4.82 1.73
N ILE A 48 6.29 4.07 0.67
CA ILE A 48 4.98 3.46 0.43
C ILE A 48 4.93 2.14 1.19
N THR A 49 3.95 1.99 2.07
CA THR A 49 3.73 0.75 2.83
C THR A 49 2.52 -0.02 2.34
N GLY A 50 1.56 0.65 1.71
CA GLY A 50 0.33 0.02 1.26
C GLY A 50 -0.24 0.65 -0.01
N ILE A 51 -1.20 -0.04 -0.61
CA ILE A 51 -1.98 0.44 -1.75
C ILE A 51 -3.45 0.44 -1.34
N VAL A 52 -4.14 1.57 -1.53
CA VAL A 52 -5.56 1.71 -1.21
C VAL A 52 -6.36 0.66 -1.98
N SER A 53 -7.12 -0.16 -1.27
CA SER A 53 -7.97 -1.17 -1.90
C SER A 53 -9.43 -0.89 -1.56
N GLU A 54 -9.78 -0.95 -0.27
CA GLU A 54 -11.16 -0.74 0.17
C GLU A 54 -11.20 0.10 1.44
N GLY A 55 -12.21 0.95 1.57
CA GLY A 55 -12.38 1.86 2.68
C GLY A 55 -13.84 2.18 2.88
N ASP A 56 -14.15 3.02 3.86
CA ASP A 56 -15.52 3.48 4.08
C ASP A 56 -16.01 4.40 2.94
N SER A 57 -17.30 4.30 2.60
CA SER A 57 -17.90 5.11 1.53
C SER A 57 -17.88 6.61 1.81
N THR A 58 -17.68 7.02 3.07
CA THR A 58 -17.65 8.42 3.49
C THR A 58 -16.26 8.93 3.84
N CYS A 59 -15.23 8.07 3.88
CA CYS A 59 -13.88 8.32 4.42
C CYS A 59 -13.78 8.96 5.81
N LEU A 60 -14.91 9.17 6.49
CA LEU A 60 -15.01 9.82 7.78
C LEU A 60 -15.43 8.84 8.89
N ARG A 61 -15.56 7.55 8.56
CA ARG A 61 -15.96 6.53 9.52
C ARG A 61 -14.84 6.24 10.51
N ARG A 62 -15.05 6.66 11.75
CA ARG A 62 -14.19 6.30 12.88
C ARG A 62 -14.48 4.88 13.35
N GLY A 63 -13.45 4.22 13.89
CA GLY A 63 -13.59 2.91 14.53
C GLY A 63 -13.68 1.72 13.57
N LYS A 64 -13.59 1.94 12.25
CA LYS A 64 -13.36 0.89 11.25
C LYS A 64 -12.11 1.28 10.44
N PRO A 65 -11.04 0.47 10.42
CA PRO A 65 -9.85 0.78 9.67
C PRO A 65 -10.07 0.56 8.17
N ASP A 66 -9.40 1.37 7.35
CA ASP A 66 -9.35 1.16 5.90
C ASP A 66 -8.41 -0.01 5.56
N PHE A 67 -8.69 -0.65 4.44
CA PHE A 67 -8.06 -1.87 3.96
C PHE A 67 -7.11 -1.58 2.79
N TYR A 68 -5.87 -2.06 2.93
CA TYR A 68 -4.78 -1.82 1.99
C TYR A 68 -4.10 -3.13 1.61
N VAL A 69 -3.57 -3.19 0.40
CA VAL A 69 -2.60 -4.23 0.02
C VAL A 69 -1.28 -3.95 0.74
N ASN A 70 -0.67 -4.97 1.34
CA ASN A 70 0.62 -4.85 2.02
C ASN A 70 1.79 -4.87 1.01
N VAL A 71 2.39 -3.71 0.71
CA VAL A 71 3.48 -3.60 -0.27
C VAL A 71 4.71 -4.43 0.14
N ALA A 72 4.97 -4.56 1.44
CA ALA A 72 6.11 -5.33 1.93
C ALA A 72 5.96 -6.84 1.62
N TYR A 73 4.74 -7.37 1.64
CA TYR A 73 4.45 -8.76 1.27
C TYR A 73 4.84 -9.05 -0.19
N PHE A 74 4.56 -8.11 -1.09
CA PHE A 74 4.82 -8.25 -2.52
C PHE A 74 6.22 -7.80 -2.96
N LYS A 75 7.10 -7.44 -2.03
CA LYS A 75 8.42 -6.87 -2.33
C LYS A 75 9.24 -7.71 -3.31
N ASP A 76 9.31 -9.02 -3.10
CA ASP A 76 10.11 -9.91 -3.94
C ASP A 76 9.55 -10.00 -5.36
N TRP A 77 8.22 -10.04 -5.49
CA TRP A 77 7.55 -10.00 -6.79
C TRP A 77 7.80 -8.66 -7.50
N ILE A 78 7.72 -7.53 -6.79
CA ILE A 78 8.01 -6.20 -7.35
C ILE A 78 9.45 -6.15 -7.88
N LEU A 79 10.43 -6.56 -7.07
CA LEU A 79 11.84 -6.53 -7.45
C LEU A 79 12.14 -7.47 -8.61
N LYS A 80 11.55 -8.67 -8.63
CA LYS A 80 11.66 -9.61 -9.74
C LYS A 80 11.08 -9.01 -11.02
N THR A 81 9.89 -8.42 -10.95
CA THR A 81 9.22 -7.81 -12.11
C THR A 81 10.04 -6.66 -12.67
N ILE A 82 10.53 -5.76 -11.81
CA ILE A 82 11.43 -4.67 -12.25
C ILE A 82 12.67 -5.23 -12.95
N LYS A 83 13.29 -6.28 -12.39
CA LYS A 83 14.47 -6.90 -13.00
C LYS A 83 14.16 -7.53 -14.36
N ASP A 84 13.04 -8.23 -14.48
CA ASP A 84 12.65 -8.92 -15.71
C ASP A 84 12.28 -7.91 -16.81
N GLU A 85 11.59 -6.81 -16.46
CA GLU A 85 11.24 -5.73 -17.39
C GLU A 85 12.45 -4.86 -17.77
N VAL A 86 13.31 -4.47 -16.80
CA VAL A 86 14.53 -3.70 -17.12
C VAL A 86 15.55 -4.54 -17.89
N GLY A 87 15.61 -5.85 -17.64
CA GLY A 87 16.43 -6.79 -18.40
C GLY A 87 15.93 -7.06 -19.82
N SER A 88 14.65 -6.78 -20.10
CA SER A 88 14.05 -6.91 -21.43
C SER A 88 14.02 -5.58 -22.20
N LEU A 89 14.27 -4.44 -21.54
CA LEU A 89 14.42 -3.16 -22.22
C LEU A 89 15.65 -3.19 -23.15
N PRO A 90 15.50 -2.80 -24.43
CA PRO A 90 16.66 -2.54 -25.27
C PRO A 90 17.48 -1.40 -24.63
N PRO A 91 18.81 -1.37 -24.81
CA PRO A 91 19.64 -0.28 -24.32
C PRO A 91 19.07 1.07 -24.75
N PRO A 92 19.20 2.13 -23.92
CA PRO A 92 18.77 3.47 -24.31
C PRO A 92 19.35 3.83 -25.68
N LEU A 93 18.48 4.26 -26.59
CA LEU A 93 18.85 4.57 -27.98
C LEU A 93 19.84 5.75 -28.10
N ASP A 94 20.16 6.43 -27.00
CA ASP A 94 21.00 7.64 -26.95
C ASP A 94 22.36 7.45 -26.25
N GLY A 95 22.71 6.23 -25.83
CA GLY A 95 24.08 5.90 -25.40
C GLY A 95 24.65 6.73 -24.24
N SER A 96 23.80 7.35 -23.43
CA SER A 96 24.25 8.21 -22.32
C SER A 96 24.22 7.43 -21.00
N LEU A 97 25.39 6.90 -20.60
CA LEU A 97 25.70 6.56 -19.21
C LEU A 97 26.33 7.76 -18.51
#